data_AF-A0A399YZ92-F1
#
_entry.id   AF-A0A399YZ92-F1
#
_cell.length_a   1.000
_cell.length_b   1.000
_cell.length_c   1.000
_cell.angle_alpha   90.00
_cell.angle_beta   90.00
_cell.angle_gamma   90.00
#
_symmetry.space_group_name_H-M   'P 1'
#
loop_
_entity.id
_entity.type
_entity.pdbx_description
1 polymer ?
#
loop_
_entity_poly.entity_id
_entity_poly.type
_entity_poly.pdbx_seq_one_letter_code
_entity_poly.pdbx_strand_id
1 'polypeptide(L)'
;MIVTQFPSLDGFGPTRRTLQLYARALSSLARAYAPAHPNWWHISLKVTPGGLVTDNIPCGGGGILAGEMNFHRHELILTSSDGRAWALPMDAGLSGSAMGDRVLAAASAAGLAGDVDRARFASEEPGLYDKDSVKLFFTALVRADRSFKRHAARLGKECGPVRLWPHGFDLSMEWFGTRVERYNEGGKTVELPAQLNLGFYPGEDDETSYFYSNPWPFDTDKLLNQSLPPGVEWHTDGWQGTILPYKEARDEDQILEYAMAVYRIATPLLNALA
;
A
#
# COMPACT_ATOMS: atom_id res chain seq x y z
N MET A 1 12.04 20.03 -19.34
CA MET A 1 11.06 20.38 -18.30
C MET A 1 10.86 19.15 -17.43
N ILE A 2 11.06 19.26 -16.11
CA ILE A 2 10.65 18.19 -15.20
C ILE A 2 9.12 18.29 -15.11
N VAL A 3 8.40 17.31 -15.67
CA VAL A 3 6.94 17.26 -15.56
C VAL A 3 6.62 16.98 -14.09
N THR A 4 6.10 17.98 -13.38
CA THR A 4 5.72 17.89 -11.96
C THR A 4 4.29 17.38 -11.75
N GLN A 5 3.49 17.29 -12.83
CA GLN A 5 2.09 16.88 -12.76
C GLN A 5 1.88 15.37 -12.72
N PHE A 6 1.00 14.88 -11.85
CA PHE A 6 0.59 13.48 -11.79
C PHE A 6 0.10 12.99 -13.18
N PRO A 7 0.51 11.79 -13.64
CA PRO A 7 0.05 11.25 -14.92
C PRO A 7 -1.41 10.82 -14.84
N SER A 8 -2.14 10.81 -15.95
CA SER A 8 -3.47 10.18 -16.00
C SER A 8 -3.37 8.68 -15.74
N LEU A 9 -4.36 8.14 -15.04
CA LEU A 9 -4.56 6.72 -14.74
C LEU A 9 -5.76 6.14 -15.51
N ASP A 10 -6.31 6.85 -16.48
CA ASP A 10 -7.41 6.35 -17.31
C ASP A 10 -7.02 5.02 -18.00
N GLY A 11 -7.90 4.03 -17.88
CA GLY A 11 -7.68 2.69 -18.40
C GLY A 11 -6.82 1.77 -17.51
N PHE A 12 -6.37 2.24 -16.34
CA PHE A 12 -5.53 1.45 -15.44
C PHE A 12 -6.26 0.25 -14.81
N GLY A 13 -7.57 0.34 -14.60
CA GLY A 13 -8.37 -0.63 -13.82
C GLY A 13 -8.13 -2.12 -14.09
N PRO A 14 -8.17 -2.60 -15.35
CA PRO A 14 -7.84 -3.99 -15.66
C PRO A 14 -6.42 -4.39 -15.22
N THR A 15 -5.43 -3.53 -15.52
CA THR A 15 -4.03 -3.73 -15.12
C THR A 15 -3.88 -3.69 -13.60
N ARG A 16 -4.54 -2.75 -12.91
CA ARG A 16 -4.53 -2.62 -11.45
C ARG A 16 -4.98 -3.91 -10.78
N ARG A 17 -6.10 -4.48 -11.22
CA ARG A 17 -6.65 -5.74 -10.66
C ARG A 17 -5.67 -6.90 -10.83
N THR A 18 -5.04 -7.03 -11.99
CA THR A 18 -3.98 -8.03 -12.22
C THR A 18 -2.79 -7.83 -11.28
N LEU A 19 -2.25 -6.60 -11.20
CA LEU A 19 -1.14 -6.28 -10.30
C LEU A 19 -1.50 -6.54 -8.83
N GLN A 20 -2.74 -6.24 -8.43
CA GLN A 20 -3.22 -6.49 -7.08
C GLN A 20 -3.21 -7.97 -6.74
N LEU A 21 -3.72 -8.85 -7.62
CA LEU A 21 -3.68 -10.29 -7.40
C LEU A 21 -2.24 -10.81 -7.31
N TYR A 22 -1.34 -10.30 -8.15
CA TYR A 22 0.07 -10.70 -8.12
C TYR A 22 0.79 -10.22 -6.84
N ALA A 23 0.52 -8.99 -6.39
CA ALA A 23 1.01 -8.47 -5.12
C ALA A 23 0.48 -9.29 -3.93
N ARG A 24 -0.79 -9.72 -4.00
CA ARG A 24 -1.39 -10.61 -2.98
C ARG A 24 -0.68 -11.95 -2.93
N ALA A 25 -0.35 -12.56 -4.08
CA ALA A 25 0.43 -13.79 -4.14
C ALA A 25 1.79 -13.66 -3.42
N LEU A 26 2.54 -12.58 -3.67
CA LEU A 26 3.79 -12.30 -2.94
C LEU A 26 3.57 -12.13 -1.44
N SER A 27 2.59 -11.31 -1.06
CA SER A 27 2.33 -11.01 0.36
C SER A 27 1.80 -12.20 1.15
N SER A 28 1.15 -13.16 0.50
CA SER A 28 0.70 -14.40 1.11
C SER A 28 1.89 -15.26 1.55
N LEU A 29 3.04 -15.20 0.87
CA LEU A 29 4.28 -15.82 1.37
C LEU A 29 4.74 -15.16 2.67
N ALA A 30 4.86 -13.83 2.68
CA ALA A 30 5.30 -13.11 3.87
C ALA A 30 4.34 -13.33 5.05
N ARG A 31 3.03 -13.39 4.79
CA ARG A 31 2.02 -13.71 5.82
C ARG A 31 2.21 -15.10 6.42
N ALA A 32 2.62 -16.09 5.62
CA ALA A 32 2.78 -17.47 6.06
C ALA A 32 4.12 -17.71 6.77
N TYR A 33 5.20 -17.03 6.35
CA TYR A 33 6.56 -17.39 6.73
C TYR A 33 7.37 -16.28 7.42
N ALA A 34 7.00 -15.00 7.27
CA ALA A 34 7.74 -13.91 7.89
C ALA A 34 7.32 -13.71 9.37
N PRO A 35 8.22 -13.23 10.23
CA PRO A 35 7.86 -12.83 11.58
C PRO A 35 6.77 -11.76 11.55
N ALA A 36 5.67 -12.01 12.25
CA ALA A 36 4.55 -11.09 12.26
C ALA A 36 4.93 -9.79 12.97
N HIS A 37 4.93 -8.69 12.21
CA HIS A 37 5.01 -7.35 12.77
C HIS A 37 3.64 -6.95 13.36
N PRO A 38 3.56 -6.32 14.56
CA PRO A 38 2.28 -5.92 15.18
C PRO A 38 1.40 -5.06 14.26
N ASN A 39 2.01 -4.11 13.55
CA ASN A 39 1.32 -3.26 12.57
C ASN A 39 1.21 -3.90 11.17
N TRP A 40 1.39 -5.22 11.06
CA TRP A 40 1.31 -5.98 9.81
C TRP A 40 2.26 -5.55 8.68
N TRP A 41 3.25 -4.68 8.93
CA TRP A 41 4.15 -4.19 7.88
C TRP A 41 4.92 -5.30 7.13
N HIS A 42 5.15 -6.46 7.75
CA HIS A 42 5.78 -7.62 7.13
C HIS A 42 5.07 -8.13 5.85
N ILE A 43 3.76 -7.91 5.69
CA ILE A 43 3.00 -8.34 4.48
C ILE A 43 2.86 -7.24 3.42
N SER A 44 3.50 -6.10 3.62
CA SER A 44 3.43 -4.96 2.71
C SER A 44 4.58 -4.98 1.70
N LEU A 45 4.48 -4.12 0.66
CA LEU A 45 5.55 -3.89 -0.30
C LEU A 45 6.12 -2.48 -0.14
N LYS A 46 7.38 -2.31 -0.54
CA LYS A 46 8.11 -1.04 -0.55
C LYS A 46 8.38 -0.62 -1.99
N VAL A 47 8.22 0.66 -2.29
CA VAL A 47 8.60 1.23 -3.59
C VAL A 47 10.12 1.23 -3.74
N THR A 48 10.61 0.71 -4.85
CA THR A 48 12.01 0.74 -5.29
C THR A 48 12.11 1.43 -6.65
N PRO A 49 13.32 1.73 -7.17
CA PRO A 49 13.46 2.26 -8.53
C PRO A 49 12.91 1.33 -9.63
N GLY A 50 12.80 0.03 -9.33
CA GLY A 50 12.32 -1.00 -10.26
C GLY A 50 10.82 -1.28 -10.20
N GLY A 51 10.17 -0.97 -9.08
CA GLY A 51 8.76 -1.29 -8.84
C GLY A 51 8.48 -1.48 -7.36
N LEU A 52 8.02 -2.67 -6.97
CA LEU A 52 7.60 -2.99 -5.60
C LEU A 52 8.35 -4.21 -5.08
N VAL A 53 8.85 -4.15 -3.84
CA VAL A 53 9.56 -5.28 -3.21
C VAL A 53 8.98 -5.63 -1.84
N THR A 54 8.92 -6.92 -1.50
CA THR A 54 8.56 -7.37 -0.15
C THR A 54 9.67 -7.07 0.85
N ASP A 55 9.40 -7.28 2.14
CA ASP A 55 10.48 -7.54 3.10
C ASP A 55 11.08 -8.94 2.88
N ASN A 56 12.23 -9.20 3.52
CA ASN A 56 12.89 -10.50 3.47
C ASN A 56 12.05 -11.53 4.24
N ILE A 57 11.79 -12.66 3.59
CA ILE A 57 11.08 -13.80 4.15
C ILE A 57 12.11 -14.85 4.57
N PRO A 58 12.21 -15.24 5.85
CA PRO A 58 13.13 -16.28 6.28
C PRO A 58 12.83 -17.64 5.63
N CYS A 59 13.86 -18.32 5.14
CA CYS A 59 13.80 -19.66 4.56
C CYS A 59 14.37 -20.72 5.51
N GLY A 60 13.98 -21.98 5.29
CA GLY A 60 14.60 -23.13 5.94
C GLY A 60 16.12 -23.16 5.68
N GLY A 61 16.91 -23.46 6.71
CA GLY A 61 18.38 -23.47 6.61
C GLY A 61 19.08 -22.13 6.80
N GLY A 62 18.34 -21.05 7.15
CA GLY A 62 18.91 -19.76 7.54
C GLY A 62 19.06 -18.73 6.41
N GLY A 63 18.56 -19.03 5.21
CA GLY A 63 18.51 -18.08 4.08
C GLY A 63 17.31 -17.13 4.14
N ILE A 64 17.21 -16.24 3.16
CA ILE A 64 16.07 -15.34 2.95
C ILE A 64 15.62 -15.32 1.49
N LEU A 65 14.33 -15.06 1.28
CA LEU A 65 13.69 -14.86 -0.01
C LEU A 65 13.04 -13.48 -0.05
N ALA A 66 13.20 -12.75 -1.14
CA ALA A 66 12.46 -11.51 -1.40
C ALA A 66 11.75 -11.59 -2.75
N GLY A 67 10.52 -11.07 -2.81
CA GLY A 67 9.76 -10.93 -4.05
C GLY A 67 9.77 -9.49 -4.53
N GLU A 68 10.01 -9.29 -5.82
CA GLU A 68 9.97 -8.01 -6.51
C GLU A 68 8.98 -8.06 -7.67
N MET A 69 8.06 -7.10 -7.76
CA MET A 69 7.33 -6.80 -8.98
C MET A 69 8.11 -5.72 -9.73
N ASN A 70 8.89 -6.12 -10.73
CA ASN A 70 9.72 -5.22 -11.51
C ASN A 70 8.92 -4.70 -12.70
N PHE A 71 8.57 -3.42 -12.69
CA PHE A 71 7.71 -2.78 -13.67
C PHE A 71 8.44 -2.38 -14.96
N HIS A 72 9.77 -2.30 -14.97
CA HIS A 72 10.54 -2.07 -16.19
C HIS A 72 10.76 -3.37 -16.97
N ARG A 73 10.98 -4.47 -16.25
CA ARG A 73 11.15 -5.81 -16.83
C ARG A 73 9.82 -6.51 -17.09
N HIS A 74 8.73 -6.03 -16.49
CA HIS A 74 7.42 -6.67 -16.49
C HIS A 74 7.46 -8.11 -15.94
N GLU A 75 8.28 -8.30 -14.92
CA GLU A 75 8.50 -9.61 -14.29
C GLU A 75 8.26 -9.53 -12.78
N LEU A 76 7.66 -10.57 -12.23
CA LEU A 76 7.67 -10.87 -10.80
C LEU A 76 8.88 -11.77 -10.53
N ILE A 77 9.83 -11.28 -9.76
CA ILE A 77 11.13 -11.91 -9.50
C ILE A 77 11.21 -12.31 -8.04
N LEU A 78 11.41 -13.59 -7.75
CA LEU A 78 11.78 -14.07 -6.43
C LEU A 78 13.29 -14.28 -6.38
N THR A 79 13.98 -13.70 -5.40
CA THR A 79 15.44 -13.80 -5.24
C THR A 79 15.78 -14.37 -3.88
N SER A 80 16.59 -15.43 -3.86
CA SER A 80 17.09 -16.08 -2.66
C SER A 80 18.50 -15.58 -2.32
N SER A 81 18.84 -15.53 -1.03
CA SER A 81 20.18 -15.15 -0.55
C SER A 81 21.30 -16.11 -0.98
N ASP A 82 20.96 -17.29 -1.51
CA ASP A 82 21.92 -18.25 -2.08
C ASP A 82 22.24 -18.00 -3.57
N GLY A 83 21.73 -16.90 -4.15
CA GLY A 83 21.99 -16.48 -5.52
C GLY A 83 21.01 -17.03 -6.56
N ARG A 84 20.06 -17.89 -6.16
CA ARG A 84 18.99 -18.34 -7.07
C ARG A 84 17.94 -17.26 -7.25
N ALA A 85 17.38 -17.20 -8.45
CA ALA A 85 16.27 -16.31 -8.77
C ALA A 85 15.28 -17.00 -9.72
N TRP A 86 14.00 -16.65 -9.59
CA TRP A 86 12.91 -17.11 -10.44
C TRP A 86 12.18 -15.88 -10.99
N ALA A 87 12.17 -15.72 -12.31
CA ALA A 87 11.47 -14.63 -12.99
C ALA A 87 10.19 -15.14 -13.65
N LEU A 88 9.07 -14.49 -13.35
CA LEU A 88 7.74 -14.84 -13.84
C LEU A 88 7.17 -13.66 -14.63
N PRO A 89 6.85 -13.82 -15.94
CA PRO A 89 6.35 -12.71 -16.75
C PRO A 89 4.95 -12.29 -16.28
N MET A 90 4.79 -10.99 -15.98
CA MET A 90 3.50 -10.41 -15.55
C MET A 90 2.59 -10.06 -16.73
N ASP A 91 3.15 -9.93 -17.94
CA ASP A 91 2.45 -9.60 -19.18
C ASP A 91 2.02 -10.84 -19.99
N ALA A 92 2.19 -12.05 -19.43
CA ALA A 92 1.88 -13.31 -20.09
C ALA A 92 0.39 -13.72 -20.01
N GLY A 93 -0.50 -12.84 -19.54
CA GLY A 93 -1.93 -13.12 -19.43
C GLY A 93 -2.30 -14.12 -18.33
N LEU A 94 -1.43 -14.33 -17.34
CA LEU A 94 -1.67 -15.30 -16.28
C LEU A 94 -2.81 -14.83 -15.37
N SER A 95 -3.71 -15.75 -15.03
CA SER A 95 -4.70 -15.51 -13.99
C SER A 95 -4.04 -15.34 -12.62
N GLY A 96 -4.79 -14.84 -11.64
CA GLY A 96 -4.31 -14.73 -10.25
C GLY A 96 -3.88 -16.08 -9.69
N SER A 97 -4.67 -17.13 -9.92
CA SER A 97 -4.35 -18.51 -9.51
C SER A 97 -3.07 -19.01 -10.19
N ALA A 98 -2.94 -18.83 -11.51
CA ALA A 98 -1.80 -19.33 -12.27
C ALA A 98 -0.48 -18.62 -11.90
N MET A 99 -0.51 -17.31 -11.67
CA MET A 99 0.66 -16.60 -11.14
C MET A 99 0.98 -17.04 -9.71
N GLY A 100 -0.05 -17.18 -8.87
CA GLY A 100 0.09 -17.66 -7.51
C GLY A 100 0.77 -19.03 -7.42
N ASP A 101 0.35 -20.00 -8.22
CA ASP A 101 0.97 -21.32 -8.26
C ASP A 101 2.45 -21.28 -8.66
N ARG A 102 2.82 -20.40 -9.61
CA ARG A 102 4.23 -20.20 -9.99
C ARG A 102 5.05 -19.55 -8.87
N VAL A 103 4.47 -18.57 -8.16
CA VAL A 103 5.09 -17.94 -6.98
C VAL A 103 5.31 -18.97 -5.88
N LEU A 104 4.31 -19.81 -5.59
CA LEU A 104 4.41 -20.88 -4.60
C LEU A 104 5.42 -21.95 -5.00
N ALA A 105 5.50 -22.31 -6.28
CA ALA A 105 6.51 -23.26 -6.78
C ALA A 105 7.94 -22.72 -6.60
N ALA A 106 8.17 -21.44 -6.92
CA ALA A 106 9.46 -20.78 -6.69
C ALA A 106 9.81 -20.72 -5.19
N ALA A 107 8.84 -20.36 -4.33
CA ALA A 107 9.03 -20.34 -2.89
C ALA A 107 9.34 -21.74 -2.33
N SER A 108 8.65 -22.78 -2.80
CA SER A 108 8.92 -24.18 -2.43
C SER A 108 10.33 -24.61 -2.84
N ALA A 109 10.78 -24.25 -4.05
CA ALA A 109 12.16 -24.47 -4.48
C ALA A 109 13.18 -23.73 -3.59
N ALA A 110 12.80 -22.59 -3.01
CA ALA A 110 13.59 -21.86 -2.01
C ALA A 110 13.47 -22.43 -0.57
N GLY A 111 12.74 -23.53 -0.37
CA GLY A 111 12.58 -24.19 0.94
C GLY A 111 11.38 -23.71 1.75
N LEU A 112 10.41 -23.02 1.14
CA LEU A 112 9.16 -22.58 1.76
C LEU A 112 7.98 -23.44 1.26
N ALA A 113 7.70 -24.56 1.93
CA ALA A 113 6.74 -25.58 1.48
C ALA A 113 5.55 -25.82 2.45
N GLY A 114 5.23 -24.84 3.30
CA GLY A 114 4.06 -24.84 4.17
C GLY A 114 2.76 -24.37 3.50
N ASP A 115 1.72 -24.24 4.32
CA ASP A 115 0.39 -23.85 3.86
C ASP A 115 0.30 -22.33 3.63
N VAL A 116 -0.23 -21.96 2.46
CA VAL A 116 -0.42 -20.57 2.05
C VAL A 116 -1.87 -20.42 1.60
N ASP A 117 -2.56 -19.44 2.16
CA ASP A 117 -3.95 -19.11 1.82
C ASP A 117 -4.06 -18.60 0.38
N ARG A 118 -4.43 -19.52 -0.53
CA ARG A 118 -4.60 -19.27 -1.96
C ARG A 118 -5.81 -18.40 -2.28
N ALA A 119 -6.83 -18.38 -1.40
CA ALA A 119 -8.05 -17.61 -1.64
C ALA A 119 -7.78 -16.10 -1.79
N ARG A 120 -6.66 -15.62 -1.24
CA ARG A 120 -6.22 -14.21 -1.33
C ARG A 120 -5.93 -13.74 -2.76
N PHE A 121 -5.47 -14.64 -3.63
CA PHE A 121 -5.09 -14.33 -5.01
C PHE A 121 -5.78 -15.21 -6.05
N ALA A 122 -6.70 -16.07 -5.63
CA ALA A 122 -7.43 -16.97 -6.52
C ALA A 122 -8.30 -16.18 -7.51
N SER A 123 -8.10 -16.47 -8.78
CA SER A 123 -8.91 -16.01 -9.90
C SER A 123 -8.50 -16.83 -11.11
N GLU A 124 -9.47 -17.35 -11.86
CA GLU A 124 -9.22 -18.08 -13.10
C GLU A 124 -9.27 -17.18 -14.34
N GLU A 125 -9.72 -15.93 -14.19
CA GLU A 125 -9.78 -14.96 -15.27
C GLU A 125 -8.36 -14.59 -15.73
N PRO A 126 -8.07 -14.62 -17.05
CA PRO A 126 -6.78 -14.18 -17.56
C PRO A 126 -6.45 -12.75 -17.13
N GLY A 127 -5.22 -12.54 -16.63
CA GLY A 127 -4.76 -11.22 -16.22
C GLY A 127 -4.64 -10.28 -17.40
N LEU A 128 -5.30 -9.12 -17.33
CA LEU A 128 -5.10 -8.03 -18.29
C LEU A 128 -3.94 -7.15 -17.82
N TYR A 129 -2.99 -6.86 -18.71
CA TYR A 129 -1.76 -6.14 -18.37
C TYR A 129 -1.35 -5.22 -19.51
N ASP A 130 -1.45 -3.92 -19.30
CA ASP A 130 -1.00 -2.90 -20.24
C ASP A 130 0.28 -2.20 -19.72
N LYS A 131 1.35 -2.27 -20.52
CA LYS A 131 2.69 -1.77 -20.13
C LYS A 131 2.73 -0.25 -19.98
N ASP A 132 1.96 0.47 -20.79
CA ASP A 132 1.90 1.94 -20.73
C ASP A 132 1.15 2.40 -19.47
N SER A 133 0.05 1.73 -19.14
CA SER A 133 -0.68 1.94 -17.89
C SER A 133 0.21 1.66 -16.67
N VAL A 134 1.01 0.59 -16.69
CA VAL A 134 1.98 0.31 -15.60
C VAL A 134 3.00 1.44 -15.47
N LYS A 135 3.51 1.99 -16.57
CA LYS A 135 4.46 3.10 -16.55
C LYS A 135 3.85 4.37 -15.95
N LEU A 136 2.61 4.70 -16.31
CA LEU A 136 1.87 5.85 -15.78
C LEU A 136 1.58 5.66 -14.28
N PHE A 137 1.02 4.50 -13.91
CA PHE A 137 0.79 4.14 -12.50
C PHE A 137 2.08 4.22 -11.68
N PHE A 138 3.17 3.62 -12.14
CA PHE A 138 4.43 3.62 -11.41
C PHE A 138 4.99 5.03 -11.23
N THR A 139 4.81 5.89 -12.24
CA THR A 139 5.16 7.31 -12.12
C THR A 139 4.34 8.02 -11.05
N ALA A 140 3.02 7.79 -10.98
CA ALA A 140 2.16 8.33 -9.93
C ALA A 140 2.56 7.80 -8.54
N LEU A 141 2.77 6.48 -8.43
CA LEU A 141 3.13 5.80 -7.20
C LEU A 141 4.45 6.33 -6.60
N VAL A 142 5.48 6.52 -7.42
CA VAL A 142 6.78 7.06 -6.97
C VAL A 142 6.64 8.49 -6.44
N ARG A 143 5.76 9.31 -7.03
CA ARG A 143 5.51 10.68 -6.57
C ARG A 143 4.73 10.70 -5.26
N ALA A 144 3.73 9.83 -5.12
CA ALA A 144 3.00 9.65 -3.87
C ALA A 144 3.95 9.17 -2.75
N ASP A 145 4.76 8.14 -3.02
CA ASP A 145 5.77 7.63 -2.08
C ASP A 145 6.76 8.71 -1.64
N ARG A 146 7.27 9.49 -2.59
CA ARG A 146 8.17 10.61 -2.28
C ARG A 146 7.50 11.67 -1.42
N SER A 147 6.24 12.00 -1.70
CA SER A 147 5.45 12.97 -0.92
C SER A 147 5.22 12.48 0.50
N PHE A 148 4.82 11.23 0.67
CA PHE A 148 4.58 10.63 1.99
C PHE A 148 5.86 10.50 2.79
N LYS A 149 6.99 10.10 2.18
CA LYS A 149 8.30 10.07 2.85
C LYS A 149 8.76 11.47 3.28
N ARG A 150 8.55 12.50 2.45
CA ARG A 150 8.82 13.90 2.82
C ARG A 150 7.94 14.36 3.98
N HIS A 151 6.68 13.94 4.00
CA HIS A 151 5.75 14.24 5.10
C HIS A 151 6.17 13.54 6.39
N ALA A 152 6.40 12.22 6.38
CA ALA A 152 6.85 11.44 7.51
C ALA A 152 8.15 12.01 8.13
N ALA A 153 9.12 12.40 7.30
CA ALA A 153 10.36 13.02 7.77
C ALA A 153 10.15 14.34 8.53
N ARG A 154 9.07 15.07 8.26
CA ARG A 154 8.71 16.29 9.01
C ARG A 154 8.02 15.99 10.33
N LEU A 155 7.30 14.87 10.42
CA LEU A 155 6.54 14.48 11.62
C LEU A 155 7.40 13.78 12.68
N GLY A 156 8.44 13.06 12.28
CA GLY A 156 9.40 12.43 13.20
C GLY A 156 9.19 10.94 13.39
N LYS A 157 9.51 10.45 14.60
CA LYS A 157 9.63 9.01 14.93
C LYS A 157 8.27 8.32 15.15
N GLU A 158 7.22 9.11 15.26
CA GLU A 158 5.83 8.69 15.47
C GLU A 158 5.19 8.17 14.18
N CYS A 159 5.89 8.22 13.04
CA CYS A 159 5.42 7.70 11.76
C CYS A 159 5.88 6.26 11.50
N GLY A 160 4.95 5.45 10.98
CA GLY A 160 5.26 4.21 10.28
C GLY A 160 5.92 4.45 8.91
N PRO A 161 6.51 3.41 8.31
CA PRO A 161 7.05 3.48 6.97
C PRO A 161 5.92 3.67 5.94
N VAL A 162 6.26 4.29 4.81
CA VAL A 162 5.38 4.30 3.63
C VAL A 162 5.40 2.93 2.96
N ARG A 163 4.23 2.32 2.79
CA ARG A 163 4.07 0.93 2.34
C ARG A 163 2.90 0.81 1.36
N LEU A 164 3.02 -0.10 0.40
CA LEU A 164 1.90 -0.52 -0.45
C LEU A 164 1.22 -1.75 0.15
N TRP A 165 -0.09 -1.69 0.31
CA TRP A 165 -0.91 -2.73 0.91
C TRP A 165 -1.62 -3.56 -0.18
N PRO A 166 -1.27 -4.84 -0.35
CA PRO A 166 -1.85 -5.70 -1.41
C PRO A 166 -3.36 -5.90 -1.31
N HIS A 167 -3.91 -5.76 -0.10
CA HIS A 167 -5.35 -5.88 0.15
C HIS A 167 -6.12 -4.83 -0.67
N GLY A 168 -5.79 -3.54 -0.53
CA GLY A 168 -6.46 -2.43 -1.21
C GLY A 168 -5.75 -2.01 -2.50
N PHE A 169 -4.51 -2.48 -2.69
CA PHE A 169 -3.57 -2.00 -3.69
C PHE A 169 -3.31 -0.49 -3.59
N ASP A 170 -3.24 0.00 -2.36
CA ASP A 170 -3.04 1.41 -2.02
C ASP A 170 -1.70 1.61 -1.31
N LEU A 171 -1.12 2.79 -1.50
CA LEU A 171 0.09 3.22 -0.81
C LEU A 171 -0.32 4.05 0.40
N SER A 172 0.21 3.76 1.59
CA SER A 172 -0.11 4.58 2.76
C SER A 172 0.99 4.58 3.82
N MET A 173 0.83 5.48 4.78
CA MET A 173 1.61 5.57 6.00
C MET A 173 0.70 5.92 7.17
N GLU A 174 1.13 5.56 8.37
CA GLU A 174 0.42 5.87 9.60
C GLU A 174 1.27 6.80 10.46
N TRP A 175 0.61 7.75 11.14
CA TRP A 175 1.18 8.49 12.26
C TRP A 175 0.45 8.06 13.53
N PHE A 176 1.20 7.76 14.58
CA PHE A 176 0.66 7.28 15.86
C PHE A 176 0.70 8.39 16.90
N GLY A 177 -0.47 8.76 17.42
CA GLY A 177 -0.63 9.73 18.48
C GLY A 177 -0.39 9.12 19.87
N THR A 178 -0.42 9.99 20.88
CA THR A 178 -0.18 9.57 22.27
C THR A 178 -1.44 9.12 23.01
N ARG A 179 -2.64 9.40 22.46
CA ARG A 179 -3.90 8.91 23.02
C ARG A 179 -3.99 7.41 22.77
N VAL A 180 -4.39 6.64 23.79
CA VAL A 180 -4.62 5.20 23.67
C VAL A 180 -6.13 4.95 23.66
N GLU A 181 -6.60 4.27 22.62
CA GLU A 181 -7.96 3.78 22.52
C GLU A 181 -8.06 2.36 23.08
N ARG A 182 -9.18 2.06 23.73
CA ARG A 182 -9.47 0.76 24.33
C ARG A 182 -10.79 0.24 23.79
N TYR A 183 -10.78 -0.97 23.26
CA TYR A 183 -12.00 -1.65 22.84
C TYR A 183 -11.92 -3.16 23.10
N ASN A 184 -13.07 -3.83 23.08
CA ASN A 184 -13.15 -5.27 23.28
C ASN A 184 -13.19 -5.98 21.93
N GLU A 185 -12.24 -6.89 21.69
CA GLU A 185 -12.18 -7.72 20.51
C GLU A 185 -12.04 -9.19 20.93
N GLY A 186 -13.01 -10.03 20.56
CA GLY A 186 -13.00 -11.45 20.92
C GLY A 186 -12.94 -11.72 22.43
N GLY A 187 -13.53 -10.85 23.26
CA GLY A 187 -13.52 -10.98 24.73
C GLY A 187 -12.21 -10.55 25.39
N LYS A 188 -11.26 -9.96 24.65
CA LYS A 188 -10.03 -9.37 25.19
C LYS A 188 -10.09 -7.85 25.02
N THR A 189 -9.61 -7.13 26.03
CA THR A 189 -9.35 -5.69 25.89
C THR A 189 -8.09 -5.50 25.04
N VAL A 190 -8.24 -4.77 23.96
CA VAL A 190 -7.16 -4.36 23.07
C VAL A 190 -6.90 -2.88 23.30
N GLU A 191 -5.62 -2.52 23.40
CA GLU A 191 -5.17 -1.14 23.49
C GLU A 191 -4.38 -0.81 22.22
N LEU A 192 -4.78 0.25 21.51
CA LEU A 192 -4.07 0.75 20.34
C LEU A 192 -3.89 2.26 20.44
N PRO A 193 -2.75 2.81 19.98
CA PRO A 193 -2.63 4.25 19.83
C PRO A 193 -3.68 4.76 18.84
N ALA A 194 -4.26 5.91 19.15
CA ALA A 194 -4.99 6.69 18.17
C ALA A 194 -4.03 7.04 17.03
N GLN A 195 -4.51 7.02 15.80
CA GLN A 195 -3.65 7.11 14.62
C GLN A 195 -4.28 7.91 13.50
N LEU A 196 -3.43 8.40 12.61
CA LEU A 196 -3.81 9.05 11.36
C LEU A 196 -3.20 8.26 10.21
N ASN A 197 -4.03 7.63 9.41
CA ASN A 197 -3.60 7.05 8.15
C ASN A 197 -3.63 8.13 7.06
N LEU A 198 -2.62 8.14 6.18
CA LEU A 198 -2.53 8.98 4.99
C LEU A 198 -2.14 8.08 3.82
N GLY A 199 -2.91 8.10 2.73
CA GLY A 199 -2.66 7.19 1.62
C GLY A 199 -3.09 7.70 0.25
N PHE A 200 -2.81 6.87 -0.74
CA PHE A 200 -3.11 7.03 -2.15
C PHE A 200 -3.72 5.73 -2.65
N TYR A 201 -4.99 5.79 -3.04
CA TYR A 201 -5.72 4.71 -3.69
C TYR A 201 -5.71 4.95 -5.21
N PRO A 202 -4.95 4.18 -5.99
CA PRO A 202 -4.97 4.25 -7.44
C PRO A 202 -6.19 3.44 -7.91
N GLY A 203 -7.32 4.11 -8.16
CA GLY A 203 -8.57 3.48 -8.60
C GLY A 203 -8.50 2.87 -10.00
N GLU A 204 -9.65 2.68 -10.63
CA GLU A 204 -9.71 2.16 -11.99
C GLU A 204 -9.28 3.19 -13.06
N ASP A 205 -9.39 4.48 -12.73
CA ASP A 205 -9.19 5.64 -13.60
C ASP A 205 -8.94 6.92 -12.76
N ASP A 206 -8.85 8.09 -13.40
CA ASP A 206 -8.66 9.37 -12.71
C ASP A 206 -9.83 9.75 -11.78
N GLU A 207 -11.06 9.34 -12.13
CA GLU A 207 -12.29 9.67 -11.37
C GLU A 207 -12.42 8.86 -10.08
N THR A 208 -11.94 7.61 -10.10
CA THR A 208 -12.01 6.70 -8.95
C THR A 208 -10.73 6.63 -8.13
N SER A 209 -9.67 7.31 -8.57
CA SER A 209 -8.41 7.45 -7.84
C SER A 209 -8.45 8.63 -6.86
N TYR A 210 -7.80 8.50 -5.71
CA TYR A 210 -7.74 9.58 -4.73
C TYR A 210 -6.60 9.44 -3.72
N PHE A 211 -6.20 10.58 -3.15
CA PHE A 211 -5.46 10.62 -1.90
C PHE A 211 -6.45 10.69 -0.74
N TYR A 212 -6.11 10.07 0.39
CA TYR A 212 -7.00 9.99 1.53
C TYR A 212 -6.28 10.19 2.85
N SER A 213 -7.04 10.57 3.87
CA SER A 213 -6.60 10.58 5.26
C SER A 213 -7.73 10.14 6.17
N ASN A 214 -7.46 9.18 7.05
CA ASN A 214 -8.42 8.57 7.96
C ASN A 214 -7.88 8.65 9.39
N PRO A 215 -8.37 9.58 10.22
CA PRO A 215 -8.08 9.58 11.64
C PRO A 215 -8.90 8.49 12.33
N TRP A 216 -8.26 7.77 13.25
CA TRP A 216 -8.91 6.82 14.14
C TRP A 216 -8.52 7.10 15.60
N PRO A 217 -9.49 7.32 16.50
CA PRO A 217 -10.93 7.32 16.26
C PRO A 217 -11.39 8.57 15.47
N PHE A 218 -12.49 8.45 14.75
CA PHE A 218 -13.09 9.55 14.01
C PHE A 218 -14.17 10.25 14.87
N ASP A 219 -13.89 11.46 15.34
CA ASP A 219 -14.81 12.28 16.13
C ASP A 219 -15.59 13.23 15.20
N THR A 220 -16.76 12.79 14.75
CA THR A 220 -17.60 13.49 13.76
C THR A 220 -17.85 14.96 14.12
N ASP A 221 -18.22 15.24 15.37
CA ASP A 221 -18.64 16.58 15.81
C ASP A 221 -17.47 17.57 15.77
N LYS A 222 -16.25 17.10 16.06
CA LYS A 222 -15.04 17.92 16.08
C LYS A 222 -14.36 18.05 14.73
N LEU A 223 -14.51 17.03 13.88
CA LEU A 223 -13.82 16.96 12.58
C LEU A 223 -14.64 17.62 11.45
N LEU A 224 -15.92 17.27 11.29
CA LEU A 224 -16.67 17.66 10.08
C LEU A 224 -16.89 19.18 9.94
N ASN A 225 -16.78 19.94 11.04
CA ASN A 225 -16.88 21.39 11.02
C ASN A 225 -15.56 22.11 10.70
N GLN A 226 -14.44 21.39 10.57
CA GLN A 226 -13.15 21.97 10.25
C GLN A 226 -13.05 22.27 8.75
N SER A 227 -12.46 23.42 8.42
CA SER A 227 -12.20 23.80 7.03
C SER A 227 -11.09 22.94 6.43
N LEU A 228 -11.34 22.40 5.25
CA LEU A 228 -10.38 21.63 4.46
C LEU A 228 -9.70 22.50 3.40
N PRO A 229 -8.50 22.12 2.92
CA PRO A 229 -7.88 22.77 1.76
C PRO A 229 -8.77 22.69 0.51
N PRO A 230 -8.57 23.59 -0.48
CA PRO A 230 -9.30 23.53 -1.75
C PRO A 230 -9.19 22.16 -2.44
N GLY A 231 -10.31 21.65 -2.97
CA GLY A 231 -10.38 20.37 -3.66
C GLY A 231 -10.38 19.14 -2.74
N VAL A 232 -10.36 19.33 -1.42
CA VAL A 232 -10.42 18.25 -0.42
C VAL A 232 -11.82 18.22 0.19
N GLU A 233 -12.38 17.03 0.35
CA GLU A 233 -13.71 16.82 0.92
C GLU A 233 -13.69 15.85 2.09
N TRP A 234 -14.65 16.00 3.00
CA TRP A 234 -14.94 14.97 4.01
C TRP A 234 -15.65 13.80 3.35
N HIS A 235 -15.31 12.58 3.77
CA HIS A 235 -15.91 11.35 3.30
C HIS A 235 -16.43 10.56 4.51
N THR A 236 -17.68 10.10 4.44
CA THR A 236 -18.35 9.38 5.54
C THR A 236 -19.18 8.18 5.07
N ASP A 237 -19.13 7.85 3.78
CA ASP A 237 -19.89 6.73 3.20
C ASP A 237 -18.99 5.49 3.05
N GLY A 238 -19.22 4.47 3.87
CA GLY A 238 -18.37 3.26 3.92
C GLY A 238 -17.09 3.40 4.76
N TRP A 239 -16.41 4.54 4.74
CA TRP A 239 -15.33 4.87 5.69
C TRP A 239 -15.31 6.37 6.01
N GLN A 240 -14.57 6.77 7.05
CA GLN A 240 -14.62 8.13 7.61
C GLN A 240 -13.28 8.86 7.50
N GLY A 241 -13.23 10.00 6.84
CA GLY A 241 -11.97 10.72 6.67
C GLY A 241 -12.08 11.83 5.65
N THR A 242 -11.00 12.08 4.93
CA THR A 242 -10.95 13.07 3.86
C THR A 242 -10.44 12.45 2.58
N ILE A 243 -10.94 12.96 1.46
CA ILE A 243 -10.53 12.58 0.11
C ILE A 243 -10.02 13.84 -0.59
N LEU A 244 -8.87 13.74 -1.23
CA LEU A 244 -8.43 14.63 -2.30
C LEU A 244 -8.54 13.82 -3.61
N PRO A 245 -9.55 14.09 -4.46
CA PRO A 245 -9.71 13.37 -5.72
C PRO A 245 -8.47 13.49 -6.58
N TYR A 246 -8.07 12.41 -7.25
CA TYR A 246 -6.83 12.39 -8.03
C TYR A 246 -6.83 13.39 -9.19
N LYS A 247 -7.98 13.59 -9.83
CA LYS A 247 -8.15 14.63 -10.86
C LYS A 247 -7.86 16.06 -10.39
N GLU A 248 -7.99 16.33 -9.09
CA GLU A 248 -7.69 17.62 -8.47
C GLU A 248 -6.22 17.70 -7.99
N ALA A 249 -5.48 16.59 -8.02
CA ALA A 249 -4.09 16.51 -7.59
C ALA A 249 -3.15 17.01 -8.69
N ARG A 250 -2.58 18.19 -8.47
CA ARG A 250 -1.70 18.83 -9.45
C ARG A 250 -0.26 18.35 -9.30
N ASP A 251 0.32 18.50 -8.13
CA ASP A 251 1.72 18.19 -7.87
C ASP A 251 1.96 17.73 -6.42
N GLU A 252 3.21 17.37 -6.13
CA GLU A 252 3.61 16.86 -4.81
C GLU A 252 3.55 17.92 -3.70
N ASP A 253 3.65 19.20 -4.03
CA ASP A 253 3.56 20.25 -3.04
C ASP A 253 2.11 20.40 -2.54
N GLN A 254 1.12 20.28 -3.44
CA GLN A 254 -0.29 20.17 -3.04
C GLN A 254 -0.56 18.94 -2.16
N ILE A 255 0.04 17.78 -2.48
CA ILE A 255 -0.09 16.57 -1.63
C ILE A 255 0.48 16.82 -0.23
N LEU A 256 1.61 17.52 -0.13
CA LEU A 256 2.23 17.87 1.15
C LEU A 256 1.40 18.89 1.94
N GLU A 257 0.78 19.86 1.27
CA GLU A 257 -0.15 20.81 1.88
C GLU A 257 -1.37 20.10 2.44
N TYR A 258 -1.99 19.22 1.64
CA TYR A 258 -3.09 18.36 2.06
C TYR A 258 -2.71 17.52 3.29
N ALA A 259 -1.61 16.77 3.22
CA ALA A 259 -1.13 15.92 4.29
C ALA A 259 -0.87 16.70 5.59
N MET A 260 -0.29 17.90 5.50
CA MET A 260 -0.05 18.76 6.67
C MET A 260 -1.34 19.35 7.24
N ALA A 261 -2.30 19.70 6.39
CA ALA A 261 -3.58 20.23 6.84
C ALA A 261 -4.38 19.18 7.64
N VAL A 262 -4.52 17.97 7.10
CA VAL A 262 -5.25 16.89 7.79
C VAL A 262 -4.55 16.45 9.07
N TYR A 263 -3.22 16.45 9.09
CA TYR A 263 -2.44 16.23 10.30
C TYR A 263 -2.77 17.27 11.38
N ARG A 264 -2.75 18.56 11.05
CA ARG A 264 -3.06 19.65 12.01
C ARG A 264 -4.50 19.60 12.52
N ILE A 265 -5.43 19.18 11.67
CA ILE A 265 -6.85 19.03 12.04
C ILE A 265 -7.03 17.85 13.00
N ALA A 266 -6.41 16.70 12.71
CA ALA A 266 -6.62 15.48 13.47
C ALA A 266 -5.82 15.41 14.78
N THR A 267 -4.58 15.89 14.78
CA THR A 267 -3.64 15.67 15.90
C THR A 267 -4.11 16.13 17.29
N PRO A 268 -4.89 17.22 17.46
CA PRO A 268 -5.42 17.57 18.77
C PRO A 268 -6.35 16.50 19.38
N LEU A 269 -6.95 15.64 18.55
CA LEU A 269 -7.87 14.58 18.97
C LEU A 269 -7.16 13.25 19.24
N LEU A 270 -6.00 13.06 18.59
CA LEU A 270 -5.22 11.83 18.61
C LEU A 270 -4.10 11.84 19.66
N ASN A 271 -3.84 13.00 20.27
CA ASN A 271 -2.94 13.10 21.42
C ASN A 271 -3.73 13.14 22.73
N ALA A 272 -3.14 12.57 23.78
CA ALA A 272 -3.67 12.75 25.12
C ALA A 272 -3.63 14.23 25.49
N LEU A 273 -4.68 14.72 26.16
CA LEU A 273 -4.66 16.05 26.76
C LEU A 273 -3.56 16.08 27.82
N ALA A 274 -2.72 17.13 27.77
CA ALA A 274 -1.66 17.36 28.75
C ALA A 274 -2.23 17.71 30.14
#